data_AF-A0A072PAK9-F1
#
_entry.id   AF-A0A072PAK9-F1
#
_cell.length_a   1.000
_cell.length_b   1.000
_cell.length_c   1.000
_cell.angle_alpha   90.00
_cell.angle_beta   90.00
_cell.angle_gamma   90.00
#
_symmetry.space_group_name_H-M   'P 1'
#
loop_
_entity.id
_entity.type
_entity.pdbx_description
1 polymer ?
#
loop_
_entity_poly.entity_id
_entity_poly.type
_entity_poly.pdbx_seq_one_letter_code
_entity_poly.pdbx_strand_id
1 'polypeptide(L)'
;MFLDALQFYSKTPVEIIVDALDECQEDEVRNVISAFEKCAADYITKGFQNLKICWASRHYPHISINHGYEIKVETMNLEDINLYVRRHLTRPERGEELRSLGSEIVMKSQGVFKWSVLVVSKICKLADRGFPLVKIKKVVHDLPSELGKLYAEIFSSLDPELAEDTASLMYFDTICAKTVGY
;
A
#
# COMPACT_ATOMS: atom_id res chain seq x y z
N MET A 1 10.30 18.24 25.59
CA MET A 1 11.73 17.89 25.63
C MET A 1 12.26 17.48 24.26
N PHE A 2 11.73 16.42 23.61
CA PHE A 2 12.19 15.99 22.28
C PHE A 2 11.97 17.07 21.20
N LEU A 3 10.75 17.61 21.11
CA LEU A 3 10.42 18.66 20.14
C LEU A 3 11.15 19.98 20.43
N ASP A 4 11.32 20.32 21.70
CA ASP A 4 12.14 21.48 22.10
C ASP A 4 13.61 21.27 21.71
N ALA A 5 14.16 20.06 21.85
CA ALA A 5 15.53 19.78 21.44
C ALA A 5 15.70 19.92 19.91
N LEU A 6 14.75 19.44 19.12
CA LEU A 6 14.72 19.66 17.68
C LEU A 6 14.62 21.16 17.34
N GLN A 7 13.76 21.90 18.07
CA GLN A 7 13.53 23.33 17.89
C GLN A 7 14.77 24.18 18.18
N PHE A 8 15.54 23.85 19.22
CA PHE A 8 16.64 24.69 19.69
C PHE A 8 18.00 24.32 19.11
N TYR A 9 18.20 23.07 18.68
CA TYR A 9 19.53 22.57 18.33
C TYR A 9 19.68 22.11 16.88
N SER A 10 18.60 21.82 16.15
CA SER A 10 18.72 21.32 14.78
C SER A 10 18.87 22.45 13.76
N LYS A 11 20.09 22.60 13.21
CA LYS A 11 20.36 23.48 12.06
C LYS A 11 20.04 22.83 10.71
N THR A 12 19.77 21.53 10.70
CA THR A 12 19.49 20.74 9.48
C THR A 12 18.01 20.41 9.37
N PRO A 13 17.47 20.24 8.16
CA PRO A 13 16.15 19.68 7.96
C PRO A 13 16.01 18.31 8.65
N VAL A 14 14.89 18.13 9.34
CA VAL A 14 14.49 16.91 10.05
C VAL A 14 13.20 16.42 9.41
N GLU A 15 13.24 15.16 8.98
CA GLU A 15 12.07 14.47 8.43
C GLU A 15 11.75 13.29 9.34
N ILE A 16 10.51 13.23 9.84
CA ILE A 16 10.04 12.17 10.72
C ILE A 16 8.96 11.40 9.98
N ILE A 17 9.13 10.08 9.88
CA ILE A 17 8.12 9.20 9.31
C ILE A 17 7.65 8.28 10.44
N VAL A 18 6.36 8.33 10.73
CA VAL A 18 5.72 7.49 11.74
C VAL A 18 4.78 6.56 11.00
N ASP A 19 5.07 5.27 11.06
CA ASP A 19 4.32 4.22 10.37
C ASP A 19 3.43 3.45 11.33
N ALA A 20 2.40 2.81 10.78
CA ALA A 20 1.46 1.93 11.49
C ALA A 20 0.82 2.55 12.75
N LEU A 21 0.40 3.82 12.68
CA LEU A 21 -0.28 4.48 13.81
C LEU A 21 -1.51 3.73 14.33
N ASP A 22 -2.16 2.94 13.48
CA ASP A 22 -3.30 2.10 13.85
C ASP A 22 -2.98 0.96 14.82
N GLU A 23 -1.70 0.65 15.02
CA GLU A 23 -1.25 -0.35 15.99
C GLU A 23 -1.07 0.22 17.41
N CYS A 24 -1.12 1.55 17.56
CA CYS A 24 -0.99 2.24 18.83
C CYS A 24 -2.35 2.50 19.51
N GLN A 25 -2.33 2.79 20.82
CA GLN A 25 -3.53 3.20 21.54
C GLN A 25 -4.03 4.56 21.04
N GLU A 26 -5.32 4.65 20.73
CA GLU A 26 -5.89 5.83 20.07
C GLU A 26 -5.65 7.14 20.84
N ASP A 27 -5.83 7.12 22.17
CA ASP A 27 -5.59 8.30 23.01
C ASP A 27 -4.13 8.76 23.01
N GLU A 28 -3.19 7.80 22.97
CA GLU A 28 -1.75 8.10 22.88
C GLU A 28 -1.41 8.75 21.54
N VAL A 29 -1.95 8.22 20.44
CA VAL A 29 -1.74 8.76 19.10
C VAL A 29 -2.30 10.18 18.97
N ARG A 30 -3.51 10.43 19.50
CA ARG A 30 -4.12 11.76 19.50
C ARG A 30 -3.29 12.77 20.29
N ASN A 31 -2.76 12.36 21.44
CA ASN A 31 -1.88 13.20 22.27
C ASN A 31 -0.57 13.53 21.54
N VAL A 32 0.04 12.54 20.88
CA VAL A 32 1.26 12.72 20.10
C VAL A 32 1.01 13.71 18.96
N ILE A 33 -0.01 13.48 18.13
CA ILE A 33 -0.32 14.36 17.00
C ILE A 33 -0.62 15.79 17.47
N SER A 34 -1.41 15.97 18.53
CA SER A 34 -1.69 17.29 19.08
C SER A 34 -0.42 18.03 19.55
N ALA A 35 0.50 17.33 20.21
CA ALA A 35 1.78 17.91 20.63
C ALA A 35 2.63 18.34 19.42
N PHE A 36 2.69 17.51 18.38
CA PHE A 36 3.42 17.82 17.15
C PHE A 36 2.80 18.99 16.39
N GLU A 37 1.47 19.07 16.28
CA GLU A 37 0.79 20.22 15.64
C GLU A 37 1.09 21.53 16.35
N LYS A 38 1.03 21.53 17.69
CA LYS A 38 1.39 22.70 18.50
C LYS A 38 2.83 23.13 18.25
N CYS A 39 3.76 22.18 18.28
CA CYS A 39 5.17 22.47 18.03
C CYS A 39 5.42 22.96 16.60
N ALA A 40 4.78 22.37 15.59
CA ALA A 40 4.90 22.79 14.20
C ALA A 40 4.37 24.22 13.99
N ALA A 41 3.22 24.56 14.59
CA ALA A 41 2.68 25.92 14.57
C ALA A 41 3.64 26.94 15.23
N ASP A 42 4.20 26.61 16.39
CA ASP A 42 5.22 27.43 17.06
C ASP A 42 6.51 27.55 16.23
N TYR A 43 6.82 26.55 15.40
CA TYR A 43 7.99 26.53 14.53
C TYR A 43 7.83 27.45 13.32
N ILE A 44 6.67 27.36 12.67
CA ILE A 44 6.31 28.18 11.50
C ILE A 44 6.24 29.66 11.90
N THR A 45 5.64 29.98 13.05
CA THR A 45 5.54 31.37 13.55
C THR A 45 6.90 31.99 13.87
N LYS A 46 7.89 31.19 14.27
CA LYS A 46 9.27 31.63 14.48
C LYS A 46 10.11 31.67 13.19
N GLY A 47 9.52 31.37 12.03
CA GLY A 47 10.15 31.46 10.72
C GLY A 47 10.97 30.23 10.32
N PHE A 48 10.85 29.13 11.04
CA PHE A 48 11.57 27.89 10.73
C PHE A 48 10.69 26.93 9.91
N GLN A 49 11.27 26.35 8.85
CA GLN A 49 10.59 25.42 7.93
C GLN A 49 11.31 24.06 7.80
N ASN A 50 12.21 23.75 8.72
CA ASN A 50 13.10 22.60 8.58
C ASN A 50 12.52 21.29 9.17
N LEU A 51 11.24 21.25 9.60
CA LEU A 51 10.61 20.05 10.15
C LEU A 51 9.48 19.55 9.23
N LYS A 52 9.57 18.30 8.79
CA LYS A 52 8.49 17.60 8.06
C LYS A 52 8.12 16.33 8.79
N ILE A 53 6.84 16.02 8.84
CA ILE A 53 6.33 14.82 9.49
C ILE A 53 5.34 14.13 8.55
N CYS A 54 5.52 12.83 8.37
CA CYS A 54 4.63 11.96 7.63
C CYS A 54 4.02 10.94 8.60
N TRP A 55 2.70 10.88 8.64
CA TRP A 55 1.94 9.92 9.43
C TRP A 55 1.32 8.90 8.49
N ALA A 56 1.61 7.62 8.69
CA ALA A 56 0.98 6.52 7.96
C ALA A 56 0.12 5.68 8.92
N SER A 57 -1.09 5.38 8.47
CA SER A 57 -2.12 4.68 9.24
C SER A 57 -3.11 4.00 8.31
N ARG A 58 -3.73 2.90 8.77
CA ARG A 58 -4.98 2.41 8.18
C ARG A 58 -6.17 3.32 8.56
N HIS A 59 -7.34 3.04 7.98
CA HIS A 59 -8.56 3.86 8.15
C HIS A 59 -9.09 3.97 9.59
N TYR A 60 -8.58 3.16 10.53
CA TYR A 60 -8.93 3.25 11.94
C TYR A 60 -7.64 3.27 12.78
N PRO A 61 -7.48 4.18 13.75
CA PRO A 61 -8.40 5.23 14.13
C PRO A 61 -8.39 6.42 13.14
N HIS A 62 -9.55 7.03 12.90
CA HIS A 62 -9.62 8.28 12.13
C HIS A 62 -9.03 9.41 12.96
N ILE A 63 -7.79 9.77 12.65
CA ILE A 63 -7.10 10.89 13.28
C ILE A 63 -7.07 12.06 12.31
N SER A 64 -7.76 13.14 12.68
CA SER A 64 -7.75 14.37 11.91
C SER A 64 -6.48 15.14 12.20
N ILE A 65 -5.74 15.49 11.13
CA ILE A 65 -4.64 16.45 11.17
C ILE A 65 -5.21 17.79 10.66
N ASN A 66 -5.15 18.81 11.50
CA ASN A 66 -5.65 20.16 11.19
C ASN A 66 -4.73 20.89 10.20
N HIS A 67 -3.42 20.64 10.29
CA HIS A 67 -2.41 21.30 9.47
C HIS A 67 -1.57 20.26 8.72
N GLY A 68 -2.04 19.82 7.55
CA GLY A 68 -1.33 18.83 6.74
C GLY A 68 -2.06 18.45 5.46
N TYR A 69 -1.41 17.62 4.65
CA TYR A 69 -2.00 16.99 3.48
C TYR A 69 -2.33 15.54 3.81
N GLU A 70 -3.55 15.11 3.52
CA GLU A 70 -3.94 13.70 3.59
C GLU A 70 -3.77 13.05 2.22
N ILE A 71 -3.09 11.91 2.17
CA ILE A 71 -2.97 11.07 0.97
C ILE A 71 -3.68 9.75 1.24
N LYS A 72 -4.76 9.50 0.51
CA LYS A 72 -5.50 8.23 0.55
C LYS A 72 -4.97 7.29 -0.51
N VAL A 73 -4.00 6.46 -0.13
CA VAL A 73 -3.22 5.61 -1.05
C VAL A 73 -4.13 4.77 -1.96
N GLU A 74 -5.22 4.22 -1.45
CA GLU A 74 -6.15 3.37 -2.20
C GLU A 74 -6.98 4.12 -3.25
N THR A 75 -7.16 5.44 -3.10
CA THR A 75 -7.94 6.26 -4.06
C THR A 75 -7.05 7.04 -5.02
N MET A 76 -5.77 7.23 -4.68
CA MET A 76 -4.83 8.08 -5.42
C MET A 76 -3.78 7.30 -6.21
N ASN A 77 -3.90 5.98 -6.33
CA ASN A 77 -2.93 5.11 -7.02
C ASN A 77 -3.46 4.46 -8.31
N LEU A 78 -4.64 4.88 -8.81
CA LEU A 78 -5.28 4.24 -9.96
C LEU A 78 -4.39 4.26 -11.21
N GLU A 79 -3.69 5.37 -11.44
CA GLU A 79 -2.77 5.53 -12.56
C GLU A 79 -1.57 4.59 -12.45
N ASP A 80 -1.02 4.43 -11.24
CA ASP A 80 0.09 3.52 -10.96
C ASP A 80 -0.30 2.07 -11.15
N ILE A 81 -1.50 1.67 -10.67
CA ILE A 81 -2.04 0.33 -10.87
C ILE A 81 -2.25 0.08 -12.37
N ASN A 82 -2.84 1.03 -13.09
CA ASN A 82 -3.06 0.89 -14.54
C ASN A 82 -1.73 0.76 -15.30
N LEU A 83 -0.74 1.60 -14.96
CA LEU A 83 0.60 1.53 -15.52
C LEU A 83 1.26 0.18 -15.24
N TYR A 84 1.18 -0.31 -14.00
CA TYR A 84 1.70 -1.61 -13.60
C TYR A 84 1.06 -2.73 -14.41
N VAL A 85 -0.27 -2.80 -14.44
CA VAL A 85 -1.03 -3.84 -15.16
C VAL A 85 -0.70 -3.81 -16.65
N ARG A 86 -0.70 -2.64 -17.29
CA ARG A 86 -0.36 -2.50 -18.71
C ARG A 86 1.06 -2.96 -19.03
N ARG A 87 2.05 -2.59 -18.20
CA ARG A 87 3.45 -2.96 -18.41
C ARG A 87 3.65 -4.47 -18.32
N HIS A 88 3.05 -5.11 -17.31
CA HIS A 88 3.31 -6.52 -17.02
C HIS A 88 2.45 -7.49 -17.84
N LEU A 89 1.31 -7.05 -18.39
CA LEU A 89 0.51 -7.84 -19.33
C LEU A 89 0.99 -7.71 -20.79
N THR A 90 2.01 -6.89 -21.06
CA THR A 90 2.57 -6.76 -22.41
C THR A 90 3.53 -7.91 -22.69
N ARG A 91 3.18 -8.74 -23.68
CA ARG A 91 3.99 -9.89 -24.13
C ARG A 91 4.14 -9.88 -25.66
N PRO A 92 5.26 -10.40 -26.21
CA PRO A 92 5.52 -10.40 -27.65
C PRO A 92 4.43 -11.09 -28.49
N GLU A 93 3.93 -12.26 -28.04
CA GLU A 93 3.00 -13.07 -28.84
C GLU A 93 1.52 -12.93 -28.43
N ARG A 94 1.25 -12.59 -27.17
CA ARG A 94 -0.11 -12.59 -26.58
C ARG A 94 -0.51 -11.25 -25.95
N GLY A 95 0.26 -10.20 -26.23
CA GLY A 95 0.13 -8.91 -25.55
C GLY A 95 -1.23 -8.24 -25.75
N GLU A 96 -1.81 -8.26 -26.95
CA GLU A 96 -3.13 -7.65 -27.21
C GLU A 96 -4.25 -8.36 -26.46
N GLU A 97 -4.25 -9.69 -26.48
CA GLU A 97 -5.23 -10.52 -25.78
C GLU A 97 -5.22 -10.26 -24.28
N LEU A 98 -4.04 -10.26 -23.64
CA LEU A 98 -3.91 -10.05 -22.20
C LEU A 98 -4.21 -8.61 -21.79
N ARG A 99 -3.85 -7.62 -22.62
CA ARG A 99 -4.19 -6.20 -22.37
C ARG A 99 -5.70 -5.98 -22.26
N SER A 100 -6.52 -6.79 -22.94
CA SER A 100 -7.99 -6.72 -22.82
C SER A 100 -8.52 -7.02 -21.41
N LEU A 101 -7.74 -7.72 -20.57
CA LEU A 101 -8.07 -8.00 -19.18
C LEU A 101 -7.72 -6.86 -18.23
N GLY A 102 -6.94 -5.86 -18.70
CA GLY A 102 -6.36 -4.84 -17.85
C GLY A 102 -7.40 -4.00 -17.11
N SER A 103 -8.49 -3.61 -17.78
CA SER A 103 -9.56 -2.82 -17.15
C SER A 103 -10.27 -3.58 -16.02
N GLU A 104 -10.51 -4.88 -16.22
CA GLU A 104 -11.15 -5.74 -15.22
C GLU A 104 -10.26 -5.91 -13.99
N ILE A 105 -8.95 -6.12 -14.19
CA ILE A 105 -7.96 -6.22 -13.11
C ILE A 105 -7.88 -4.90 -12.33
N VAL A 106 -7.74 -3.77 -13.02
CA VAL A 106 -7.67 -2.45 -12.38
C VAL A 106 -8.93 -2.19 -11.56
N MET A 107 -10.12 -2.46 -12.12
CA MET A 107 -11.39 -2.29 -11.41
C MET A 107 -11.49 -3.20 -10.17
N LYS A 108 -11.15 -4.48 -10.30
CA LYS A 108 -11.25 -5.44 -9.20
C LYS A 108 -10.22 -5.22 -8.11
N SER A 109 -9.11 -4.54 -8.41
CA SER A 109 -8.09 -4.20 -7.41
C SER A 109 -8.59 -3.27 -6.31
N GLN A 110 -9.61 -2.44 -6.59
CA GLN A 110 -10.16 -1.46 -5.64
C GLN A 110 -9.06 -0.61 -4.95
N GLY A 111 -7.98 -0.28 -5.67
CA GLY A 111 -6.86 0.50 -5.12
C GLY A 111 -5.84 -0.32 -4.33
N VAL A 112 -6.06 -1.62 -4.13
CA VAL A 112 -5.13 -2.51 -3.45
C VAL A 112 -4.03 -2.95 -4.41
N PHE A 113 -2.91 -2.24 -4.43
CA PHE A 113 -1.81 -2.50 -5.35
C PHE A 113 -1.31 -3.96 -5.28
N LYS A 114 -1.24 -4.52 -4.06
CA LYS A 114 -0.84 -5.92 -3.82
C LYS A 114 -1.74 -6.93 -4.51
N TRP A 115 -3.05 -6.65 -4.57
CA TRP A 115 -4.00 -7.48 -5.31
C TRP A 115 -3.63 -7.53 -6.78
N SER A 116 -3.33 -6.37 -7.38
CA SER A 116 -2.92 -6.27 -8.79
C SER A 116 -1.65 -7.06 -9.09
N VAL A 117 -0.65 -7.01 -8.20
CA VAL A 117 0.60 -7.78 -8.33
C VAL A 117 0.32 -9.29 -8.36
N LEU A 118 -0.45 -9.80 -7.40
CA LEU A 118 -0.76 -11.23 -7.29
C LEU A 118 -1.55 -11.73 -8.51
N VAL A 119 -2.56 -10.98 -8.94
CA VAL A 119 -3.41 -11.36 -10.07
C VAL A 119 -2.66 -11.30 -11.39
N VAL A 120 -1.88 -10.26 -11.64
CA VAL A 120 -1.03 -10.15 -12.84
C VAL A 120 -0.01 -11.28 -12.88
N SER A 121 0.64 -11.61 -11.76
CA SER A 121 1.55 -12.76 -11.66
C SER A 121 0.86 -14.06 -12.06
N LYS A 122 -0.33 -14.34 -11.49
CA LYS A 122 -1.13 -15.54 -11.83
C LYS A 122 -1.50 -15.59 -13.31
N ILE A 123 -1.96 -14.49 -13.88
CA ILE A 123 -2.32 -14.39 -15.30
C ILE A 123 -1.10 -14.66 -16.19
N CYS A 124 0.05 -14.08 -15.86
CA CYS A 124 1.31 -14.31 -16.55
C CYS A 124 1.68 -15.79 -16.54
N LYS A 125 1.66 -16.45 -15.37
CA LYS A 125 1.97 -17.88 -15.25
C LYS A 125 0.99 -18.75 -16.04
N LEU A 126 -0.31 -18.42 -16.05
CA LEU A 126 -1.30 -19.12 -16.88
C LEU A 126 -1.02 -18.92 -18.39
N ALA A 127 -0.62 -17.72 -18.78
CA ALA A 127 -0.28 -17.44 -20.16
C ALA A 127 0.99 -18.21 -20.60
N ASP A 128 2.01 -18.27 -19.74
CA ASP A 128 3.26 -19.03 -19.93
C ASP A 128 3.02 -20.53 -20.08
N ARG A 129 2.06 -21.07 -19.32
CA ARG A 129 1.60 -22.47 -19.43
C ARG A 129 0.73 -22.74 -20.67
N GLY A 130 0.52 -21.74 -21.53
CA GLY A 130 -0.24 -21.87 -22.77
C GLY A 130 -1.76 -21.94 -22.58
N PHE A 131 -2.30 -21.53 -21.44
CA PHE A 131 -3.76 -21.60 -21.24
C PHE A 131 -4.52 -20.67 -22.19
N PRO A 132 -5.67 -21.09 -22.74
CA PRO A 132 -6.50 -20.26 -23.60
C PRO A 132 -6.99 -19.00 -22.89
N LEU A 133 -7.12 -17.89 -23.64
CA LEU A 133 -7.58 -16.61 -23.09
C LEU A 133 -8.93 -16.73 -22.37
N VAL A 134 -9.85 -17.55 -22.87
CA VAL A 134 -11.17 -17.79 -22.24
C VAL A 134 -11.01 -18.32 -20.81
N LYS A 135 -10.05 -19.23 -20.58
CA LYS A 135 -9.79 -19.77 -19.24
C LYS A 135 -9.15 -18.72 -18.33
N ILE A 136 -8.21 -17.93 -18.87
CA ILE A 136 -7.57 -16.85 -18.12
C ILE A 136 -8.60 -15.79 -17.71
N LYS A 137 -9.46 -15.37 -18.64
CA LYS A 137 -10.54 -14.41 -18.37
C LYS A 137 -11.50 -14.93 -17.30
N LYS A 138 -11.86 -16.21 -17.36
CA LYS A 138 -12.66 -16.84 -16.30
C LYS A 138 -11.97 -16.78 -14.94
N VAL A 139 -10.67 -17.04 -14.87
CA VAL A 139 -9.91 -16.90 -13.62
C VAL A 139 -9.98 -15.46 -13.09
N VAL A 140 -9.74 -14.43 -13.93
CA VAL A 140 -9.86 -13.02 -13.49
C VAL A 140 -11.25 -12.70 -12.95
N HIS A 141 -12.27 -13.21 -13.62
CA HIS A 141 -13.66 -13.02 -13.23
C HIS A 141 -13.97 -13.65 -11.87
N ASP A 142 -13.57 -14.91 -11.67
CA ASP A 142 -13.90 -15.72 -10.50
C ASP A 142 -13.10 -15.30 -9.24
N LEU A 143 -11.93 -14.67 -9.40
CA LEU A 143 -11.12 -14.22 -8.27
C LEU A 143 -11.84 -13.16 -7.42
N PRO A 144 -11.77 -13.23 -6.08
CA PRO A 144 -12.38 -12.22 -5.22
C PRO A 144 -11.59 -10.91 -5.26
N SER A 145 -12.29 -9.76 -5.17
CA SER A 145 -11.66 -8.44 -5.06
C SER A 145 -11.02 -8.19 -3.69
N GLU A 146 -11.53 -8.83 -2.65
CA GLU A 146 -11.01 -8.70 -1.29
C GLU A 146 -9.69 -9.46 -1.14
N LEU A 147 -8.61 -8.76 -0.75
CA LEU A 147 -7.26 -9.34 -0.65
C LEU A 147 -7.20 -10.54 0.31
N GLY A 148 -7.91 -10.51 1.43
CA GLY A 148 -7.99 -11.63 2.38
C GLY A 148 -8.59 -12.90 1.75
N LYS A 149 -9.66 -12.74 0.98
CA LYS A 149 -10.27 -13.85 0.23
C LYS A 149 -9.39 -14.32 -0.92
N LEU A 150 -8.68 -13.41 -1.59
CA LEU A 150 -7.71 -13.76 -2.64
C LEU A 150 -6.61 -14.64 -2.06
N TYR A 151 -6.09 -14.31 -0.87
CA TYR A 151 -5.13 -15.16 -0.19
C TYR A 151 -5.69 -16.54 0.14
N ALA A 152 -6.90 -16.62 0.70
CA ALA A 152 -7.55 -17.89 0.98
C ALA A 152 -7.70 -18.75 -0.29
N GLU A 153 -8.09 -18.14 -1.41
CA GLU A 153 -8.19 -18.80 -2.71
C GLU A 153 -6.82 -19.28 -3.21
N ILE A 154 -5.78 -18.45 -3.09
CA ILE A 154 -4.41 -18.83 -3.50
C ILE A 154 -3.90 -20.02 -2.70
N PHE A 155 -4.05 -20.01 -1.37
CA PHE A 155 -3.59 -21.11 -0.52
C PHE A 155 -4.44 -22.38 -0.65
N SER A 156 -5.72 -22.24 -1.01
CA SER A 156 -6.61 -23.39 -1.25
C SER A 156 -6.41 -23.99 -2.66
N SER A 157 -6.02 -23.16 -3.62
CA SER A 157 -5.60 -23.63 -4.94
C SER A 157 -4.19 -24.22 -4.82
N LEU A 158 -3.97 -25.46 -5.25
CA LEU A 158 -2.65 -26.12 -5.24
C LEU A 158 -1.71 -25.52 -6.30
N ASP A 159 -1.52 -24.20 -6.33
CA ASP A 159 -0.56 -23.48 -7.17
C ASP A 159 0.66 -23.11 -6.30
N PRO A 160 1.61 -24.04 -6.10
CA PRO A 160 2.60 -23.95 -5.01
C PRO A 160 3.52 -22.75 -5.19
N GLU A 161 3.80 -22.39 -6.44
CA GLU A 161 4.64 -21.27 -6.82
C GLU A 161 3.98 -19.92 -6.50
N LEU A 162 2.66 -19.80 -6.73
CA LEU A 162 1.92 -18.59 -6.35
C LEU A 162 1.74 -18.51 -4.83
N ALA A 163 1.56 -19.66 -4.17
CA ALA A 163 1.49 -19.75 -2.72
C ALA A 163 2.81 -19.33 -2.05
N GLU A 164 3.96 -19.70 -2.64
CA GLU A 164 5.29 -19.28 -2.16
C GLU A 164 5.51 -17.77 -2.32
N ASP A 165 5.20 -17.20 -3.50
CA ASP A 165 5.25 -15.75 -3.74
C ASP A 165 4.34 -15.01 -2.74
N THR A 166 3.13 -15.53 -2.53
CA THR A 166 2.14 -14.97 -1.61
C THR A 166 2.60 -15.06 -0.16
N ALA A 167 3.15 -16.19 0.26
CA ALA A 167 3.67 -16.40 1.61
C ALA A 167 4.86 -15.47 1.89
N SER A 168 5.76 -15.31 0.92
CA SER A 168 6.88 -14.36 1.01
C SER A 168 6.38 -12.94 1.18
N LEU A 169 5.41 -12.53 0.36
CA LEU A 169 4.78 -11.22 0.44
C LEU A 169 4.02 -11.01 1.76
N MET A 170 3.36 -12.03 2.31
CA MET A 170 2.71 -11.95 3.63
C MET A 170 3.72 -11.84 4.76
N TYR A 171 4.83 -12.55 4.66
CA TYR A 171 5.90 -12.51 5.64
C TYR A 171 6.52 -11.11 5.71
N PHE A 172 6.73 -10.46 4.57
CA PHE A 172 7.14 -9.06 4.52
C PHE A 172 6.14 -8.14 5.21
N ASP A 173 4.83 -8.24 4.93
CA ASP A 173 3.82 -7.43 5.62
C ASP A 173 3.87 -7.65 7.14
N THR A 174 4.09 -8.90 7.58
CA THR A 174 4.15 -9.27 9.00
C THR A 174 5.40 -8.72 9.68
N ILE A 175 6.55 -8.71 8.99
CA ILE A 175 7.78 -8.10 9.50
C ILE A 175 7.61 -6.59 9.60
N CYS A 176 7.04 -5.95 8.59
CA CYS A 176 6.79 -4.51 8.62
C CYS A 176 5.91 -4.13 9.82
N ALA A 177 4.85 -4.90 10.11
CA ALA A 177 4.03 -4.70 11.31
C ALA A 177 4.84 -4.94 12.61
N LYS A 178 5.56 -6.07 12.71
CA LYS A 178 6.26 -6.44 13.97
C LYS A 178 7.51 -5.62 14.28
N THR A 179 8.14 -4.98 13.29
CA THR A 179 9.36 -4.19 13.51
C THR A 179 9.06 -2.82 14.13
N VAL A 180 7.78 -2.43 14.22
CA VAL A 180 7.32 -1.18 14.85
C VAL A 180 6.94 -1.38 16.33
N GLY A 181 6.86 -2.63 16.80
CA GLY A 181 6.51 -2.97 18.18
C GLY A 181 7.67 -3.53 19.01
N TYR A 182 8.68 -2.70 19.32
CA TYR A 182 9.62 -2.92 20.43
C TYR A 182 10.11 -1.60 21.03
#